data_AF-A0A6J3BVM6-F1
#
_entry.id   AF-A0A6J3BVM6-F1
#
_cell.length_a   1.000
_cell.length_b   1.000
_cell.length_c   1.000
_cell.angle_alpha   90.00
_cell.angle_beta   90.00
_cell.angle_gamma   90.00
#
_symmetry.space_group_name_H-M   'P 1'
#
loop_
_entity.id
_entity.type
_entity.pdbx_description
1 polymer ?
#
loop_
_entity_poly.entity_id
_entity_poly.type
_entity_poly.pdbx_seq_one_letter_code
_entity_poly.pdbx_strand_id
1 'polypeptide(L)'
;MKMDGETITLKRNLTEWRFSQYPKYILLPIDENHDQVKSNIKNVVFSEVTPRPLQRNIRLVCASEDALKNILDMDPDIVNREEFTEFVAGKKLPYGALPVAHRYGGHQYGSWVGQLGDGRAHILGEYVNRRGERWQIQLKGSGQTPYARVHDGRAVLRSVIREMVACEACHSLGIPTIRAAGIVVSDEAVIRDIYYNGNPRRERAAVLLRLAPSWFRFGSLEILSKSGELTVLRQLVDFIIKEYFPDIQLTDENRVIRLFSEIAHRTLDLVAKWQGLGFTHGLLNTDNMSLLGLTLDYGPFGFVDSYDAGYVANCSDGEGRYALGKQPDVVVWNVGQLAIALKPLLTLSQQVHMSHILKTLDTYCKNKILETFLMKIGLKEERWGDEQLVEKLLDMMQRTGADFTSTFRQLAEVDSKQLLDKTVLEGKWSLNKLQEVSQWSVWVQKYRDRLNAENVSEEQRCARMVKVNPVYVPRNWILQEAIADAEKNDFDKVRLLLKIFRNPFEVNEEAEILGYSAQPPSWSYGLKLSCSS
;
A
#
# COMPACT_ATOMS: atom_id res chain seq x y z
N MET A 1 -16.96 27.77 -24.42
CA MET A 1 -17.78 28.24 -23.29
C MET A 1 -17.16 27.67 -22.03
N LYS A 2 -16.38 28.48 -21.29
CA LYS A 2 -15.93 28.11 -19.94
C LYS A 2 -17.18 28.14 -19.07
N MET A 3 -17.56 27.01 -18.48
CA MET A 3 -18.61 27.00 -17.46
C MET A 3 -18.03 27.64 -16.21
N ASP A 4 -18.59 28.77 -15.83
CA ASP A 4 -18.33 29.48 -14.59
C ASP A 4 -18.71 28.61 -13.39
N GLY A 5 -17.76 28.42 -12.47
CA GLY A 5 -17.98 28.57 -11.03
C GLY A 5 -19.16 27.86 -10.35
N GLU A 6 -19.51 26.61 -10.67
CA GLU A 6 -20.27 25.82 -9.70
C GLU A 6 -19.41 25.62 -8.44
N THR A 7 -19.81 26.25 -7.35
CA THR A 7 -19.23 25.99 -6.03
C THR A 7 -19.69 24.58 -5.63
N ILE A 8 -18.96 23.56 -6.07
CA ILE A 8 -19.37 22.16 -5.89
C ILE A 8 -19.44 21.87 -4.39
N THR A 9 -20.67 21.78 -3.89
CA THR A 9 -20.99 21.64 -2.48
C THR A 9 -20.73 20.21 -2.04
N LEU A 10 -19.90 20.06 -1.00
CA LEU A 10 -19.65 18.78 -0.33
C LEU A 10 -20.96 18.21 0.23
N LYS A 11 -21.14 16.89 0.14
CA LYS A 11 -22.32 16.19 0.63
C LYS A 11 -22.29 16.10 2.14
N ARG A 12 -23.38 16.52 2.79
CA ARG A 12 -23.43 16.63 4.26
C ARG A 12 -24.09 15.45 4.95
N ASN A 13 -24.71 14.55 4.19
CA ASN A 13 -25.45 13.40 4.68
C ASN A 13 -25.52 12.29 3.62
N LEU A 14 -25.94 11.09 4.05
CA LEU A 14 -26.05 9.92 3.17
C LEU A 14 -27.31 9.91 2.28
N THR A 15 -28.18 10.92 2.38
CA THR A 15 -29.29 11.09 1.43
C THR A 15 -28.85 11.85 0.17
N GLU A 16 -27.88 12.75 0.33
CA GLU A 16 -27.24 13.48 -0.76
C GLU A 16 -26.09 12.69 -1.41
N TRP A 17 -25.47 11.79 -0.65
CA TRP A 17 -24.39 10.92 -1.11
C TRP A 17 -24.94 9.55 -1.52
N ARG A 18 -24.67 9.12 -2.75
CA ARG A 18 -25.22 7.87 -3.31
C ARG A 18 -24.22 7.18 -4.22
N PHE A 19 -24.31 5.86 -4.28
CA PHE A 19 -23.55 5.07 -5.25
C PHE A 19 -24.08 5.28 -6.67
N SER A 20 -23.23 4.95 -7.64
CA SER A 20 -23.63 4.77 -9.05
C SER A 20 -24.70 3.69 -9.12
N GLN A 21 -25.86 4.00 -9.70
CA GLN A 21 -26.95 3.03 -9.89
C GLN A 21 -26.53 1.83 -10.76
N TYR A 22 -25.53 2.04 -11.62
CA TYR A 22 -24.94 1.01 -12.47
C TYR A 22 -23.43 0.95 -12.17
N PRO A 23 -23.00 0.18 -11.16
CA PRO A 23 -21.58 -0.08 -10.97
C PRO A 23 -21.07 -0.90 -12.15
N LYS A 24 -19.89 -0.58 -12.68
CA LYS A 24 -19.34 -1.20 -13.89
C LYS A 24 -19.17 -2.71 -13.74
N TYR A 25 -18.84 -3.18 -12.53
CA TYR A 25 -18.66 -4.60 -12.25
C TYR A 25 -19.94 -5.45 -12.44
N ILE A 26 -21.13 -4.84 -12.58
CA ILE A 26 -22.36 -5.56 -12.94
C ILE A 26 -22.28 -6.23 -14.32
N LEU A 27 -21.36 -5.77 -15.18
CA LEU A 27 -21.10 -6.35 -16.50
C LEU A 27 -20.26 -7.64 -16.45
N LEU A 28 -19.75 -7.99 -15.27
CA LEU A 28 -18.99 -9.22 -15.04
C LEU A 28 -19.89 -10.28 -14.43
N PRO A 29 -19.60 -11.58 -14.61
CA PRO A 29 -20.47 -12.62 -14.06
C PRO A 29 -20.46 -12.61 -12.53
N ILE A 30 -21.66 -12.54 -11.94
CA ILE A 30 -21.92 -12.50 -10.49
C ILE A 30 -22.73 -13.76 -10.10
N ASP A 31 -22.31 -14.48 -9.06
CA ASP A 31 -23.11 -15.55 -8.44
C ASP A 31 -24.23 -14.93 -7.60
N GLU A 32 -25.49 -15.15 -8.03
CA GLU A 32 -26.74 -14.69 -7.41
C GLU A 32 -27.20 -15.50 -6.17
N ASN A 33 -26.33 -16.33 -5.57
CA ASN A 33 -26.74 -17.28 -4.52
C ASN A 33 -25.83 -17.25 -3.26
N HIS A 34 -26.19 -16.45 -2.26
CA HIS A 34 -25.29 -15.53 -1.52
C HIS A 34 -24.81 -15.90 -0.10
N ASP A 35 -25.52 -16.74 0.65
CA ASP A 35 -25.32 -16.78 2.12
C ASP A 35 -24.59 -18.01 2.66
N GLN A 36 -24.20 -18.95 1.79
CA GLN A 36 -23.48 -20.15 2.18
C GLN A 36 -22.00 -20.04 1.81
N VAL A 37 -21.13 -20.32 2.77
CA VAL A 37 -19.71 -20.55 2.51
C VAL A 37 -19.62 -21.78 1.61
N LYS A 38 -19.22 -21.58 0.35
CA LYS A 38 -19.07 -22.64 -0.66
C LYS A 38 -17.60 -22.86 -0.93
N SER A 39 -17.21 -24.12 -1.05
CA SER A 39 -15.94 -24.46 -1.66
C SER A 39 -16.07 -24.43 -3.18
N ASN A 40 -15.01 -24.00 -3.88
CA ASN A 40 -14.86 -24.15 -5.32
C ASN A 40 -15.94 -23.47 -6.19
N ILE A 41 -16.30 -22.22 -5.89
CA ILE A 41 -17.12 -21.38 -6.79
C ILE A 41 -16.42 -21.25 -8.15
N LYS A 42 -17.15 -21.29 -9.27
CA LYS A 42 -16.61 -21.24 -10.63
C LYS A 42 -17.47 -20.39 -11.56
N ASN A 43 -16.91 -20.00 -12.70
CA ASN A 43 -17.53 -19.26 -13.79
C ASN A 43 -18.05 -17.87 -13.42
N VAL A 44 -17.57 -17.32 -12.30
CA VAL A 44 -17.93 -15.99 -11.81
C VAL A 44 -16.69 -15.21 -11.38
N VAL A 45 -16.80 -13.87 -11.40
CA VAL A 45 -15.81 -12.95 -10.87
C VAL A 45 -16.19 -12.49 -9.46
N PHE A 46 -17.50 -12.34 -9.22
CA PHE A 46 -18.02 -11.90 -7.92
C PHE A 46 -19.13 -12.84 -7.43
N SER A 47 -19.40 -12.79 -6.13
CA SER A 47 -20.67 -13.22 -5.55
C SER A 47 -21.30 -12.02 -4.89
N GLU A 48 -22.60 -11.78 -5.09
CA GLU A 48 -23.30 -10.79 -4.25
C GLU A 48 -23.27 -11.31 -2.80
N VAL A 49 -23.10 -10.40 -1.86
CA VAL A 49 -23.15 -10.70 -0.43
C VAL A 49 -23.28 -9.40 0.34
N THR A 50 -24.24 -9.36 1.26
CA THR A 50 -24.44 -8.18 2.11
C THR A 50 -23.53 -8.22 3.34
N PRO A 51 -22.99 -7.07 3.79
CA PRO A 51 -22.22 -7.00 5.02
C PRO A 51 -23.02 -7.52 6.22
N ARG A 52 -22.34 -8.20 7.15
CA ARG A 52 -22.87 -8.49 8.49
C ARG A 52 -22.40 -7.37 9.41
N PRO A 53 -23.26 -6.43 9.82
CA PRO A 53 -22.82 -5.22 10.52
C PRO A 53 -22.12 -5.54 11.85
N LEU A 54 -21.28 -4.61 12.32
CA LEU A 54 -20.87 -4.61 13.73
C LEU A 54 -22.09 -4.29 14.62
N GLN A 55 -22.19 -5.01 15.73
CA GLN A 55 -23.15 -4.82 16.82
C GLN A 55 -22.42 -4.32 18.07
N ARG A 56 -23.14 -4.00 19.15
CA ARG A 56 -22.60 -3.69 20.49
C ARG A 56 -21.63 -2.48 20.54
N ASN A 57 -22.16 -1.32 20.91
CA ASN A 57 -21.40 -0.08 21.20
C ASN A 57 -20.41 0.31 20.10
N ILE A 58 -20.93 0.54 18.88
CA ILE A 58 -20.12 1.01 17.75
C ILE A 58 -19.63 2.44 17.98
N ARG A 59 -18.36 2.70 17.69
CA ARG A 59 -17.71 4.01 17.84
C ARG A 59 -16.81 4.31 16.66
N LEU A 60 -16.87 5.54 16.16
CA LEU A 60 -15.90 6.04 15.20
C LEU A 60 -14.55 6.26 15.89
N VAL A 61 -13.50 5.63 15.35
CA VAL A 61 -12.13 5.83 15.82
C VAL A 61 -11.56 7.10 15.17
N CYS A 62 -11.53 7.12 13.84
CA CYS A 62 -11.01 8.22 13.04
C CYS A 62 -11.57 8.20 11.62
N ALA A 63 -11.36 9.30 10.89
CA ALA A 63 -11.66 9.42 9.46
C ALA A 63 -10.55 10.22 8.75
N SER A 64 -10.29 9.92 7.48
CA SER A 64 -9.38 10.72 6.65
C SER A 64 -10.16 11.86 6.00
N GLU A 65 -9.91 13.07 6.47
CA GLU A 65 -10.51 14.27 5.89
C GLU A 65 -10.15 14.44 4.41
N ASP A 66 -8.94 14.06 4.01
CA ASP A 66 -8.51 14.10 2.62
C ASP A 66 -9.33 13.14 1.76
N ALA A 67 -9.49 11.89 2.17
CA ALA A 67 -10.31 10.93 1.44
C ALA A 67 -11.80 11.35 1.41
N LEU A 68 -12.33 11.88 2.51
CA LEU A 68 -13.70 12.40 2.56
C LEU A 68 -13.91 13.53 1.55
N LYS A 69 -13.06 14.56 1.58
CA LYS A 69 -13.21 15.73 0.70
C LYS A 69 -12.87 15.40 -0.74
N ASN A 70 -11.73 14.77 -0.98
CA ASN A 70 -11.11 14.70 -2.31
C ASN A 70 -11.46 13.42 -3.08
N ILE A 71 -12.09 12.43 -2.45
CA ILE A 71 -12.54 11.19 -3.10
C ILE A 71 -14.04 11.01 -2.98
N LEU A 72 -14.59 11.15 -1.76
CA LEU A 72 -16.01 10.90 -1.51
C LEU A 72 -16.89 12.15 -1.66
N ASP A 73 -16.28 13.33 -1.85
CA ASP A 73 -16.96 14.64 -1.84
C ASP A 73 -17.88 14.84 -0.64
N MET A 74 -17.51 14.26 0.51
CA MET A 74 -18.23 14.42 1.77
C MET A 74 -17.67 15.60 2.57
N ASP A 75 -18.57 16.33 3.21
CA ASP A 75 -18.22 17.34 4.19
C ASP A 75 -17.64 16.64 5.43
N PRO A 76 -16.46 17.03 5.96
CA PRO A 76 -15.88 16.40 7.14
C PRO A 76 -16.83 16.34 8.33
N ASP A 77 -17.76 17.29 8.47
CA ASP A 77 -18.74 17.29 9.56
C ASP A 77 -19.68 16.08 9.53
N ILE A 78 -19.74 15.33 8.42
CA ILE A 78 -20.52 14.08 8.33
C ILE A 78 -20.09 13.05 9.38
N VAL A 79 -18.83 13.09 9.83
CA VAL A 79 -18.29 12.15 10.83
C VAL A 79 -18.95 12.29 12.20
N ASN A 80 -19.56 13.45 12.47
CA ASN A 80 -20.31 13.71 13.70
C ASN A 80 -21.75 13.19 13.62
N ARG A 81 -22.19 12.68 12.46
CA ARG A 81 -23.52 12.08 12.28
C ARG A 81 -23.45 10.59 12.54
N GLU A 82 -24.46 10.09 13.26
CA GLU A 82 -24.61 8.66 13.54
C GLU A 82 -24.61 7.83 12.25
N GLU A 83 -25.27 8.31 11.19
CA GLU A 83 -25.40 7.59 9.93
C GLU A 83 -24.06 7.28 9.25
N PHE A 84 -23.02 8.12 9.42
CA PHE A 84 -21.69 7.82 8.88
C PHE A 84 -21.06 6.65 9.62
N THR A 85 -21.19 6.64 10.95
CA THR A 85 -20.72 5.52 11.78
C THR A 85 -21.48 4.24 11.43
N GLU A 86 -22.80 4.31 11.24
CA GLU A 86 -23.61 3.17 10.81
C GLU A 86 -23.25 2.67 9.41
N PHE A 87 -22.90 3.57 8.49
CA PHE A 87 -22.42 3.21 7.15
C PHE A 87 -21.09 2.45 7.20
N VAL A 88 -20.11 2.98 7.91
CA VAL A 88 -18.80 2.33 8.06
C VAL A 88 -18.94 1.01 8.84
N ALA A 89 -19.86 0.92 9.80
CA ALA A 89 -20.17 -0.32 10.52
C ALA A 89 -20.88 -1.38 9.65
N GLY A 90 -21.28 -1.04 8.41
CA GLY A 90 -22.05 -1.89 7.50
C GLY A 90 -23.54 -1.98 7.82
N LYS A 91 -24.06 -1.19 8.76
CA LYS A 91 -25.47 -1.22 9.23
C LYS A 91 -26.42 -0.49 8.28
N LYS A 92 -25.97 0.60 7.66
CA LYS A 92 -26.76 1.40 6.72
C LYS A 92 -26.02 1.51 5.39
N LEU A 93 -26.61 0.97 4.32
CA LEU A 93 -26.03 1.09 2.98
C LEU A 93 -26.67 2.27 2.24
N PRO A 94 -25.87 3.22 1.72
CA PRO A 94 -26.35 4.29 0.85
C PRO A 94 -27.08 3.77 -0.38
N TYR A 95 -27.98 4.60 -0.92
CA TYR A 95 -28.76 4.25 -2.11
C TYR A 95 -27.85 3.88 -3.29
N GLY A 96 -28.23 2.83 -4.04
CA GLY A 96 -27.49 2.31 -5.19
C GLY A 96 -26.38 1.31 -4.85
N ALA A 97 -26.27 0.87 -3.59
CA ALA A 97 -25.32 -0.18 -3.22
C ALA A 97 -25.66 -1.51 -3.92
N LEU A 98 -24.63 -2.20 -4.41
CA LEU A 98 -24.68 -3.58 -4.91
C LEU A 98 -23.53 -4.36 -4.25
N PRO A 99 -23.72 -4.85 -3.02
CA PRO A 99 -22.63 -5.45 -2.26
C PRO A 99 -22.16 -6.78 -2.87
N VAL A 100 -20.86 -6.88 -3.17
CA VAL A 100 -20.24 -8.10 -3.72
C VAL A 100 -18.94 -8.45 -3.00
N ALA A 101 -18.59 -9.73 -3.02
CA ALA A 101 -17.27 -10.23 -2.66
C ALA A 101 -16.56 -10.79 -3.89
N HIS A 102 -15.30 -10.41 -4.06
CA HIS A 102 -14.50 -10.77 -5.22
C HIS A 102 -13.89 -12.17 -5.08
N ARG A 103 -14.03 -12.99 -6.11
CA ARG A 103 -13.35 -14.28 -6.26
C ARG A 103 -11.97 -14.07 -6.87
N TYR A 104 -10.94 -14.58 -6.22
CA TYR A 104 -9.59 -14.64 -6.77
C TYR A 104 -8.85 -15.89 -6.27
N GLY A 105 -7.69 -16.18 -6.82
CA GLY A 105 -6.76 -17.20 -6.33
C GLY A 105 -5.40 -16.57 -6.08
N GLY A 106 -4.37 -17.38 -5.87
CA GLY A 106 -3.02 -16.82 -5.76
C GLY A 106 -1.95 -17.85 -5.41
N HIS A 107 -0.71 -17.41 -5.57
CA HIS A 107 0.47 -18.08 -5.04
C HIS A 107 0.83 -17.45 -3.70
N GLN A 108 0.74 -18.22 -2.62
CA GLN A 108 1.19 -17.81 -1.29
C GLN A 108 2.55 -18.43 -0.99
N TYR A 109 3.53 -17.60 -0.64
CA TYR A 109 4.93 -18.05 -0.45
C TYR A 109 5.49 -18.84 -1.64
N GLY A 110 5.03 -18.52 -2.86
CA GLY A 110 5.47 -19.17 -4.10
C GLY A 110 4.67 -20.42 -4.50
N SER A 111 3.78 -20.92 -3.65
CA SER A 111 2.96 -22.10 -3.94
C SER A 111 1.52 -21.72 -4.28
N TRP A 112 0.94 -22.35 -5.30
CA TRP A 112 -0.46 -22.15 -5.67
C TRP A 112 -1.38 -22.71 -4.58
N VAL A 113 -2.24 -21.87 -3.99
CA VAL A 113 -3.15 -22.26 -2.89
C VAL A 113 -4.60 -22.40 -3.32
N GLY A 114 -4.87 -22.40 -4.63
CA GLY A 114 -6.22 -22.53 -5.17
C GLY A 114 -7.06 -21.28 -4.96
N GLN A 115 -8.35 -21.49 -4.68
CA GLN A 115 -9.33 -20.42 -4.57
C GLN A 115 -9.24 -19.70 -3.22
N LEU A 116 -9.04 -18.39 -3.31
CA LEU A 116 -9.15 -17.41 -2.25
C LEU A 116 -10.42 -16.58 -2.51
N GLY A 117 -10.38 -15.30 -2.18
CA GLY A 117 -11.46 -14.34 -2.39
C GLY A 117 -11.54 -13.38 -1.21
N ASP A 118 -12.41 -12.40 -1.33
CA ASP A 118 -12.68 -11.43 -0.28
C ASP A 118 -13.38 -12.14 0.90
N GLY A 119 -12.63 -12.84 1.75
CA GLY A 119 -13.19 -13.64 2.86
C GLY A 119 -13.75 -12.83 4.04
N ARG A 120 -13.45 -11.52 4.06
CA ARG A 120 -13.87 -10.58 5.11
C ARG A 120 -14.06 -9.16 4.57
N ALA A 121 -14.23 -9.02 3.27
CA ALA A 121 -14.34 -7.72 2.62
C ALA A 121 -15.55 -7.69 1.70
N HIS A 122 -16.22 -6.55 1.63
CA HIS A 122 -17.42 -6.36 0.82
C HIS A 122 -17.26 -5.09 0.00
N ILE A 123 -17.20 -5.22 -1.33
CA ILE A 123 -17.27 -4.08 -2.23
C ILE A 123 -18.74 -3.65 -2.25
N LEU A 124 -19.04 -2.45 -1.76
CA LEU A 124 -20.41 -1.98 -1.59
C LEU A 124 -21.01 -1.41 -2.88
N GLY A 125 -20.16 -0.89 -3.77
CA GLY A 125 -20.60 0.01 -4.81
C GLY A 125 -19.45 0.80 -5.41
N GLU A 126 -19.78 1.57 -6.45
CA GLU A 126 -18.89 2.54 -7.07
C GLU A 126 -19.43 3.95 -6.85
N TYR A 127 -18.57 4.87 -6.42
CA TYR A 127 -18.84 6.29 -6.36
C TYR A 127 -18.11 7.00 -7.50
N VAL A 128 -18.78 7.94 -8.17
CA VAL A 128 -18.14 8.83 -9.15
C VAL A 128 -18.06 10.20 -8.52
N ASN A 129 -16.83 10.66 -8.28
CA ASN A 129 -16.60 11.93 -7.61
C ASN A 129 -16.79 13.12 -8.56
N ARG A 130 -16.72 14.33 -8.01
CA ARG A 130 -16.88 15.57 -8.77
C ARG A 130 -15.81 15.80 -9.83
N ARG A 131 -14.68 15.09 -9.79
CA ARG A 131 -13.64 15.10 -10.83
C ARG A 131 -13.92 14.10 -11.95
N GLY A 132 -15.02 13.35 -11.88
CA GLY A 132 -15.34 12.27 -12.82
C GLY A 132 -14.57 10.99 -12.57
N GLU A 133 -13.81 10.90 -11.47
CA GLU A 133 -13.06 9.69 -11.11
C GLU A 133 -13.99 8.68 -10.44
N ARG A 134 -13.77 7.41 -10.71
CA ARG A 134 -14.57 6.31 -10.18
C ARG A 134 -13.80 5.55 -9.11
N TRP A 135 -14.47 5.32 -7.98
CA TRP A 135 -13.90 4.68 -6.80
C TRP A 135 -14.81 3.55 -6.31
N GLN A 136 -14.26 2.35 -6.21
CA GLN A 136 -14.88 1.21 -5.55
C GLN A 136 -14.71 1.34 -4.04
N ILE A 137 -15.83 1.31 -3.33
CA ILE A 137 -15.89 1.45 -1.88
C ILE A 137 -16.01 0.07 -1.26
N GLN A 138 -15.14 -0.25 -0.30
CA GLN A 138 -15.09 -1.58 0.31
C GLN A 138 -15.02 -1.50 1.83
N LEU A 139 -15.79 -2.34 2.51
CA LEU A 139 -15.67 -2.54 3.95
C LEU A 139 -14.84 -3.78 4.24
N LYS A 140 -13.76 -3.65 5.03
CA LYS A 140 -12.94 -4.78 5.51
C LYS A 140 -13.27 -5.04 6.98
N GLY A 141 -13.56 -6.30 7.32
CA GLY A 141 -13.99 -6.75 8.65
C GLY A 141 -15.51 -6.79 8.84
N SER A 142 -16.28 -6.53 7.78
CA SER A 142 -17.74 -6.37 7.83
C SER A 142 -18.51 -7.68 7.65
N GLY A 143 -17.95 -8.82 8.05
CA GLY A 143 -18.65 -10.11 8.09
C GLY A 143 -18.09 -11.20 7.18
N GLN A 144 -18.63 -12.41 7.33
CA GLN A 144 -18.29 -13.54 6.48
C GLN A 144 -18.88 -13.38 5.09
N THR A 145 -18.12 -13.87 4.10
CA THR A 145 -18.54 -14.00 2.71
C THR A 145 -18.46 -15.47 2.28
N PRO A 146 -18.92 -15.84 1.07
CA PRO A 146 -18.71 -17.18 0.53
C PRO A 146 -17.24 -17.63 0.49
N TYR A 147 -16.30 -16.68 0.55
CA TYR A 147 -14.85 -16.90 0.49
C TYR A 147 -14.15 -16.91 1.86
N ALA A 148 -14.91 -16.80 2.96
CA ALA A 148 -14.36 -16.73 4.33
C ALA A 148 -13.63 -18.00 4.77
N ARG A 149 -13.80 -19.12 4.05
CA ARG A 149 -13.31 -20.45 4.43
C ARG A 149 -13.79 -20.80 5.85
N VAL A 150 -12.89 -20.97 6.80
CA VAL A 150 -13.19 -21.29 8.21
C VAL A 150 -13.12 -20.06 9.14
N HIS A 151 -12.92 -18.86 8.58
CA HIS A 151 -12.72 -17.64 9.35
C HIS A 151 -14.03 -16.89 9.62
N ASP A 152 -14.02 -16.04 10.64
CA ASP A 152 -15.20 -15.32 11.14
C ASP A 152 -15.59 -14.07 10.31
N GLY A 153 -14.80 -13.71 9.29
CA GLY A 153 -15.07 -12.53 8.47
C GLY A 153 -14.87 -11.18 9.17
N ARG A 154 -14.28 -11.16 10.38
CA ARG A 154 -14.00 -9.95 11.15
C ARG A 154 -12.55 -9.49 10.99
N ALA A 155 -12.34 -8.20 11.21
CA ALA A 155 -11.01 -7.61 11.39
C ALA A 155 -10.89 -7.07 12.82
N VAL A 156 -9.67 -6.99 13.35
CA VAL A 156 -9.40 -6.45 14.69
C VAL A 156 -8.93 -4.99 14.65
N LEU A 157 -9.18 -4.25 15.72
CA LEU A 157 -8.83 -2.83 15.87
C LEU A 157 -7.37 -2.52 15.50
N ARG A 158 -6.40 -3.28 16.01
CA ARG A 158 -4.98 -3.06 15.69
C ARG A 158 -4.69 -3.15 14.19
N SER A 159 -5.34 -4.08 13.49
CA SER A 159 -5.08 -4.33 12.07
C SER A 159 -5.63 -3.19 11.22
N VAL A 160 -6.83 -2.71 11.54
CA VAL A 160 -7.45 -1.61 10.78
C VAL A 160 -6.76 -0.27 11.04
N ILE A 161 -6.25 -0.02 12.26
CA ILE A 161 -5.44 1.17 12.57
C ILE A 161 -4.15 1.15 11.75
N ARG A 162 -3.44 0.01 11.74
CA ARG A 162 -2.20 -0.15 10.94
C ARG A 162 -2.45 0.12 9.46
N GLU A 163 -3.47 -0.50 8.89
CA GLU A 163 -3.82 -0.32 7.48
C GLU A 163 -4.22 1.13 7.18
N MET A 164 -5.10 1.76 7.97
CA MET A 164 -5.51 3.15 7.77
C MET A 164 -4.33 4.11 7.76
N VAL A 165 -3.49 4.07 8.81
CA VAL A 165 -2.40 5.03 8.96
C VAL A 165 -1.33 4.81 7.89
N ALA A 166 -0.98 3.56 7.58
CA ALA A 166 0.01 3.26 6.56
C ALA A 166 -0.46 3.58 5.15
N CYS A 167 -1.72 3.30 4.84
CA CYS A 167 -2.36 3.62 3.57
C CYS A 167 -2.29 5.13 3.28
N GLU A 168 -2.74 5.96 4.22
CA GLU A 168 -2.73 7.42 4.05
C GLU A 168 -1.30 7.98 4.07
N ALA A 169 -0.40 7.44 4.89
CA ALA A 169 1.02 7.82 4.87
C ALA A 169 1.70 7.47 3.54
N CYS A 170 1.48 6.26 3.00
CA CYS A 170 1.99 5.86 1.69
C CYS A 170 1.50 6.82 0.59
N HIS A 171 0.23 7.23 0.63
CA HIS A 171 -0.32 8.20 -0.33
C HIS A 171 0.44 9.52 -0.28
N SER A 172 0.62 10.11 0.91
CA SER A 172 1.35 11.36 1.09
C SER A 172 2.86 11.25 0.83
N LEU A 173 3.44 10.06 0.99
CA LEU A 173 4.82 9.76 0.60
C LEU A 173 4.98 9.57 -0.92
N GLY A 174 3.88 9.61 -1.69
CA GLY A 174 3.89 9.43 -3.14
C GLY A 174 3.99 7.98 -3.60
N ILE A 175 3.78 7.01 -2.71
CA ILE A 175 3.67 5.58 -3.05
C ILE A 175 2.24 5.33 -3.58
N PRO A 176 2.07 4.82 -4.82
CA PRO A 176 0.76 4.41 -5.30
C PRO A 176 0.13 3.37 -4.36
N THR A 177 -1.07 3.67 -3.89
CA THR A 177 -1.76 2.87 -2.87
C THR A 177 -3.27 3.05 -2.96
N ILE A 178 -4.01 2.10 -2.38
CA ILE A 178 -5.42 2.28 -2.04
C ILE A 178 -5.57 3.46 -1.06
N ARG A 179 -6.80 3.87 -0.73
CA ARG A 179 -7.08 4.93 0.24
C ARG A 179 -7.96 4.41 1.36
N ALA A 180 -7.95 5.08 2.51
CA ALA A 180 -8.78 4.69 3.64
C ALA A 180 -9.52 5.91 4.20
N ALA A 181 -10.83 5.78 4.41
CA ALA A 181 -11.69 6.90 4.75
C ALA A 181 -12.16 6.91 6.21
N GLY A 182 -12.26 5.76 6.87
CA GLY A 182 -12.67 5.73 8.28
C GLY A 182 -12.61 4.35 8.92
N ILE A 183 -12.56 4.35 10.26
CA ILE A 183 -12.55 3.15 11.10
C ILE A 183 -13.71 3.25 12.09
N VAL A 184 -14.48 2.16 12.21
CA VAL A 184 -15.43 1.95 13.30
C VAL A 184 -15.03 0.73 14.11
N VAL A 185 -15.07 0.84 15.43
CA VAL A 185 -14.78 -0.24 16.38
C VAL A 185 -16.04 -0.61 17.17
N SER A 186 -16.11 -1.86 17.61
CA SER A 186 -17.17 -2.43 18.43
C SER A 186 -16.61 -3.12 19.69
N ASP A 187 -17.48 -3.40 20.66
CA ASP A 187 -17.17 -4.25 21.81
C ASP A 187 -17.37 -5.76 21.53
N GLU A 188 -17.71 -6.13 20.30
CA GLU A 188 -17.66 -7.52 19.85
C GLU A 188 -16.24 -8.09 20.02
N ALA A 189 -16.15 -9.22 20.71
CA ALA A 189 -14.89 -9.93 20.92
C ALA A 189 -14.60 -10.88 19.75
N VAL A 190 -13.40 -10.78 19.22
CA VAL A 190 -12.85 -11.60 18.15
C VAL A 190 -11.65 -12.34 18.70
N ILE A 191 -11.55 -13.65 18.46
CA ILE A 191 -10.44 -14.46 18.97
C ILE A 191 -9.34 -14.49 17.89
N ARG A 192 -8.12 -14.08 18.27
CA ARG A 192 -6.95 -14.12 17.39
C ARG A 192 -5.74 -14.66 18.12
N ASP A 193 -4.99 -15.52 17.46
CA ASP A 193 -3.61 -15.79 17.84
C ASP A 193 -2.73 -14.79 17.08
N ILE A 194 -2.18 -13.81 17.80
CA ILE A 194 -1.43 -12.71 17.21
C ILE A 194 -0.12 -13.21 16.61
N TYR A 195 0.51 -14.25 17.17
CA TYR A 195 1.84 -14.70 16.73
C TYR A 195 1.84 -16.13 16.17
N TYR A 196 0.66 -16.74 16.01
CA TYR A 196 0.50 -18.14 15.61
C TYR A 196 1.29 -19.11 16.52
N ASN A 197 1.33 -18.81 17.82
CA ASN A 197 2.11 -19.56 18.81
C ASN A 197 1.25 -20.40 19.77
N GLY A 198 -0.03 -20.54 19.48
CA GLY A 198 -1.00 -21.28 20.28
C GLY A 198 -1.61 -20.47 21.44
N ASN A 199 -1.36 -19.16 21.55
CA ASN A 199 -1.87 -18.31 22.63
C ASN A 199 -2.88 -17.27 22.13
N PRO A 200 -4.12 -17.69 21.83
CA PRO A 200 -5.14 -16.78 21.34
C PRO A 200 -5.56 -15.76 22.41
N ARG A 201 -5.84 -14.54 21.97
CA ARG A 201 -6.34 -13.43 22.79
C ARG A 201 -7.66 -12.94 22.24
N ARG A 202 -8.45 -12.31 23.11
CA ARG A 202 -9.64 -11.57 22.71
C ARG A 202 -9.21 -10.19 22.26
N GLU A 203 -9.57 -9.84 21.04
CA GLU A 203 -9.39 -8.53 20.44
C GLU A 203 -10.77 -7.94 20.09
N ARG A 204 -10.82 -6.64 19.86
CA ARG A 204 -12.07 -5.94 19.50
C ARG A 204 -12.28 -5.93 18.00
N ALA A 205 -13.50 -6.26 17.58
CA ALA A 205 -13.89 -6.19 16.17
C ALA A 205 -13.89 -4.73 15.69
N ALA A 206 -13.40 -4.52 14.48
CA ALA A 206 -13.42 -3.23 13.80
C ALA A 206 -13.65 -3.39 12.30
N VAL A 207 -14.15 -2.34 11.66
CA VAL A 207 -14.35 -2.25 10.22
C VAL A 207 -13.58 -1.06 9.68
N LEU A 208 -12.89 -1.28 8.56
CA LEU A 208 -12.19 -0.25 7.80
C LEU A 208 -12.94 0.05 6.50
N LEU A 209 -13.19 1.33 6.23
CA LEU A 209 -13.70 1.82 4.96
C LEU A 209 -12.53 2.10 4.01
N ARG A 210 -12.35 1.20 3.02
CA ARG A 210 -11.29 1.27 2.00
C ARG A 210 -11.83 1.79 0.68
N LEU A 211 -10.99 2.50 -0.07
CA LEU A 211 -11.31 3.07 -1.38
C LEU A 211 -10.21 2.69 -2.37
N ALA A 212 -10.58 2.25 -3.56
CA ALA A 212 -9.65 2.03 -4.65
C ALA A 212 -10.33 2.29 -6.00
N PRO A 213 -9.60 2.67 -7.07
CA PRO A 213 -10.18 2.66 -8.41
C PRO A 213 -10.64 1.26 -8.82
N SER A 214 -9.94 0.22 -8.37
CA SER A 214 -10.26 -1.18 -8.60
C SER A 214 -9.63 -2.10 -7.55
N TRP A 215 -10.31 -3.21 -7.24
CA TRP A 215 -9.81 -4.28 -6.38
C TRP A 215 -9.26 -5.50 -7.13
N PHE A 216 -9.03 -5.39 -8.45
CA PHE A 216 -8.45 -6.50 -9.22
C PHE A 216 -6.98 -6.75 -8.89
N ARG A 217 -6.66 -8.04 -8.73
CA ARG A 217 -5.36 -8.56 -8.32
C ARG A 217 -4.77 -9.43 -9.43
N PHE A 218 -3.48 -9.77 -9.38
CA PHE A 218 -2.93 -10.78 -10.29
C PHE A 218 -3.71 -12.11 -10.13
N GLY A 219 -3.99 -12.45 -8.86
CA GLY A 219 -4.84 -13.57 -8.46
C GLY A 219 -6.23 -13.65 -9.11
N SER A 220 -6.80 -12.52 -9.52
CA SER A 220 -8.10 -12.46 -10.22
C SER A 220 -8.04 -13.11 -11.59
N LEU A 221 -6.91 -12.98 -12.29
CA LEU A 221 -6.70 -13.60 -13.60
C LEU A 221 -6.18 -15.03 -13.44
N GLU A 222 -5.32 -15.26 -12.45
CA GLU A 222 -4.74 -16.58 -12.18
C GLU A 222 -5.82 -17.64 -11.91
N ILE A 223 -6.85 -17.33 -11.10
CA ILE A 223 -7.89 -18.31 -10.77
C ILE A 223 -8.67 -18.77 -12.00
N LEU A 224 -9.00 -17.84 -12.90
CA LEU A 224 -9.77 -18.13 -14.11
C LEU A 224 -8.92 -18.95 -15.09
N SER A 225 -7.66 -18.55 -15.27
CA SER A 225 -6.69 -19.26 -16.11
C SER A 225 -6.44 -20.69 -15.61
N LYS A 226 -6.14 -20.87 -14.31
CA LYS A 226 -5.88 -22.18 -13.69
C LYS A 226 -7.10 -23.09 -13.69
N SER A 227 -8.30 -22.52 -13.64
CA SER A 227 -9.55 -23.29 -13.67
C SER A 227 -10.04 -23.60 -15.09
N GLY A 228 -9.36 -23.11 -16.13
CA GLY A 228 -9.75 -23.29 -17.53
C GLY A 228 -10.96 -22.44 -17.97
N GLU A 229 -11.30 -21.41 -17.21
CA GLU A 229 -12.48 -20.55 -17.41
C GLU A 229 -12.18 -19.45 -18.45
N LEU A 230 -11.75 -19.85 -19.65
CA LEU A 230 -11.15 -18.94 -20.65
C LEU A 230 -12.11 -17.86 -21.17
N THR A 231 -13.41 -18.16 -21.23
CA THR A 231 -14.44 -17.19 -21.62
C THR A 231 -14.53 -16.06 -20.61
N VAL A 232 -14.59 -16.38 -19.31
CA VAL A 232 -14.66 -15.40 -18.22
C VAL A 232 -13.33 -14.64 -18.11
N LEU A 233 -12.20 -15.34 -18.29
CA LEU A 233 -10.88 -14.70 -18.32
C LEU A 233 -10.79 -13.63 -19.42
N ARG A 234 -11.26 -13.94 -20.64
CA ARG A 234 -11.27 -12.97 -21.76
C ARG A 234 -12.18 -11.80 -21.45
N GLN A 235 -13.39 -12.05 -20.95
CA GLN A 235 -14.34 -11.00 -20.57
C GLN A 235 -13.75 -10.07 -19.50
N LEU A 236 -13.09 -10.62 -18.47
CA LEU A 236 -12.46 -9.83 -17.42
C LEU A 236 -11.28 -9.02 -17.94
N VAL A 237 -10.43 -9.58 -18.81
CA VAL A 237 -9.31 -8.85 -19.42
C VAL A 237 -9.79 -7.71 -20.31
N ASP A 238 -10.77 -7.95 -21.18
CA ASP A 238 -11.34 -6.91 -22.04
C ASP A 238 -12.05 -5.82 -21.20
N PHE A 239 -12.73 -6.20 -20.11
CA PHE A 239 -13.28 -5.25 -19.14
C PHE A 239 -12.19 -4.40 -18.48
N ILE A 240 -11.11 -5.01 -18.01
CA ILE A 240 -10.01 -4.29 -17.36
C ILE A 240 -9.37 -3.28 -18.31
N ILE A 241 -9.13 -3.69 -19.57
CA ILE A 241 -8.58 -2.80 -20.61
C ILE A 241 -9.50 -1.61 -20.80
N LYS A 242 -10.78 -1.87 -21.08
CA LYS A 242 -11.76 -0.82 -21.36
C LYS A 242 -11.88 0.19 -20.23
N GLU A 243 -11.91 -0.29 -18.98
CA GLU A 243 -12.29 0.56 -17.85
C GLU A 243 -11.10 1.20 -17.13
N TYR A 244 -9.90 0.62 -17.20
CA TYR A 244 -8.71 1.09 -16.46
C TYR A 244 -7.47 1.35 -17.32
N PHE A 245 -7.46 0.92 -18.58
CA PHE A 245 -6.38 1.18 -19.53
C PHE A 245 -6.92 1.68 -20.88
N PRO A 246 -7.67 2.80 -20.90
CA PRO A 246 -8.41 3.27 -22.08
C PRO A 246 -7.51 3.64 -23.26
N ASP A 247 -6.22 3.89 -23.03
CA ASP A 247 -5.22 4.14 -24.08
C ASP A 247 -4.91 2.88 -24.92
N ILE A 248 -5.33 1.70 -24.46
CA ILE A 248 -5.21 0.43 -25.19
C ILE A 248 -6.53 0.15 -25.91
N GLN A 249 -6.50 0.20 -27.25
CA GLN A 249 -7.67 -0.12 -28.06
C GLN A 249 -8.04 -1.60 -27.97
N LEU A 250 -9.33 -1.91 -27.73
CA LEU A 250 -9.82 -3.30 -27.70
C LEU A 250 -9.69 -4.01 -29.05
N THR A 251 -9.61 -3.27 -30.14
CA THR A 251 -9.40 -3.80 -31.50
C THR A 251 -7.93 -4.10 -31.80
N ASP A 252 -6.97 -3.68 -30.97
CA ASP A 252 -5.56 -4.01 -31.13
C ASP A 252 -5.36 -5.51 -30.88
N GLU A 253 -4.73 -6.19 -31.83
CA GLU A 253 -4.37 -7.61 -31.73
C GLU A 253 -3.43 -7.85 -30.54
N ASN A 254 -2.54 -6.89 -30.24
CA ASN A 254 -1.56 -6.96 -29.16
C ASN A 254 -2.04 -6.34 -27.85
N ARG A 255 -3.33 -6.02 -27.70
CA ARG A 255 -3.88 -5.37 -26.49
C ARG A 255 -3.53 -6.07 -25.18
N VAL A 256 -3.50 -7.41 -25.16
CA VAL A 256 -3.17 -8.19 -23.96
C VAL A 256 -1.68 -8.08 -23.62
N ILE A 257 -0.80 -8.01 -24.63
CA ILE A 257 0.64 -7.77 -24.41
C ILE A 257 0.87 -6.34 -23.91
N ARG A 258 0.19 -5.34 -24.49
CA ARG A 258 0.26 -3.95 -24.01
C ARG A 258 -0.22 -3.83 -22.57
N LEU A 259 -1.34 -4.48 -22.24
CA LEU A 259 -1.86 -4.54 -20.87
C LEU A 259 -0.81 -5.15 -19.94
N PHE A 260 -0.29 -6.33 -20.27
CA PHE A 260 0.76 -6.98 -19.48
C PHE A 260 1.97 -6.05 -19.25
N SER A 261 2.47 -5.43 -20.32
CA SER A 261 3.59 -4.50 -20.27
C SER A 261 3.31 -3.33 -19.32
N GLU A 262 2.15 -2.69 -19.45
CA GLU A 262 1.79 -1.54 -18.61
C GLU A 262 1.70 -1.94 -17.13
N ILE A 263 1.05 -3.06 -16.82
CA ILE A 263 0.94 -3.58 -15.45
C ILE A 263 2.32 -3.90 -14.88
N ALA A 264 3.19 -4.56 -15.67
CA ALA A 264 4.54 -4.91 -15.26
C ALA A 264 5.35 -3.67 -14.88
N HIS A 265 5.42 -2.68 -15.77
CA HIS A 265 6.23 -1.47 -15.52
C HIS A 265 5.68 -0.64 -14.35
N ARG A 266 4.36 -0.42 -14.25
CA ARG A 266 3.73 0.25 -13.09
C ARG A 266 4.06 -0.44 -11.77
N THR A 267 4.06 -1.77 -11.78
CA THR A 267 4.35 -2.58 -10.60
C THR A 267 5.83 -2.46 -10.20
N LEU A 268 6.76 -2.39 -11.15
CA LEU A 268 8.18 -2.22 -10.86
C LEU A 268 8.52 -0.79 -10.41
N ASP A 269 7.85 0.22 -10.96
CA ASP A 269 7.94 1.60 -10.47
C ASP A 269 7.47 1.72 -9.01
N LEU A 270 6.41 0.99 -8.64
CA LEU A 270 5.94 0.90 -7.26
C LEU A 270 7.02 0.30 -6.35
N VAL A 271 7.65 -0.80 -6.77
CA VAL A 271 8.71 -1.45 -5.98
C VAL A 271 9.91 -0.54 -5.79
N ALA A 272 10.30 0.22 -6.82
CA ALA A 272 11.39 1.19 -6.68
C ALA A 272 11.12 2.22 -5.58
N LYS A 273 9.89 2.72 -5.48
CA LYS A 273 9.46 3.60 -4.38
C LYS A 273 9.49 2.90 -3.02
N TRP A 274 9.08 1.63 -2.94
CA TRP A 274 9.20 0.86 -1.71
C TRP A 274 10.66 0.74 -1.25
N GLN A 275 11.58 0.43 -2.16
CA GLN A 275 13.01 0.34 -1.85
C GLN A 275 13.56 1.70 -1.38
N GLY A 276 13.25 2.79 -2.08
CA GLY A 276 13.72 4.13 -1.74
C GLY A 276 13.17 4.68 -0.41
N LEU A 277 12.05 4.17 0.07
CA LEU A 277 11.46 4.56 1.36
C LEU A 277 11.65 3.51 2.46
N GLY A 278 12.35 2.41 2.18
CA GLY A 278 12.61 1.36 3.16
C GLY A 278 11.34 0.63 3.59
N PHE A 279 10.33 0.57 2.72
CA PHE A 279 9.06 -0.11 2.98
C PHE A 279 9.14 -1.58 2.60
N THR A 280 8.86 -2.45 3.57
CA THR A 280 8.68 -3.89 3.40
C THR A 280 7.21 -4.22 3.54
N HIS A 281 6.59 -4.77 2.48
CA HIS A 281 5.18 -5.16 2.49
C HIS A 281 4.92 -6.39 3.37
N GLY A 282 5.87 -7.33 3.43
CA GLY A 282 5.84 -8.52 4.29
C GLY A 282 4.91 -9.66 3.85
N LEU A 283 4.12 -9.50 2.78
CA LEU A 283 3.23 -10.55 2.28
C LEU A 283 2.94 -10.38 0.77
N LEU A 284 3.99 -10.44 -0.05
CA LEU A 284 3.91 -10.26 -1.51
C LEU A 284 3.46 -11.52 -2.25
N ASN A 285 2.33 -12.07 -1.82
CA ASN A 285 1.61 -13.10 -2.57
C ASN A 285 0.98 -12.49 -3.83
N THR A 286 0.73 -13.29 -4.87
CA THR A 286 0.13 -12.76 -6.12
C THR A 286 -1.31 -12.25 -5.92
N ASP A 287 -2.02 -12.74 -4.92
CA ASP A 287 -3.32 -12.18 -4.51
C ASP A 287 -3.21 -10.78 -3.89
N ASN A 288 -2.03 -10.34 -3.43
CA ASN A 288 -1.83 -8.98 -2.91
C ASN A 288 -1.23 -8.02 -3.93
N MET A 289 -1.05 -8.44 -5.19
CA MET A 289 -0.52 -7.59 -6.27
C MET A 289 -1.68 -6.97 -7.06
N SER A 290 -1.85 -5.65 -6.99
CA SER A 290 -2.85 -4.92 -7.79
C SER A 290 -2.53 -4.98 -9.27
N LEU A 291 -3.56 -5.17 -10.12
CA LEU A 291 -3.39 -4.94 -11.57
C LEU A 291 -3.15 -3.47 -11.92
N LEU A 292 -3.41 -2.52 -11.02
CA LEU A 292 -3.18 -1.09 -11.27
C LEU A 292 -1.83 -0.59 -10.71
N GLY A 293 -1.00 -1.48 -10.14
CA GLY A 293 0.26 -1.07 -9.50
C GLY A 293 0.05 -0.26 -8.22
N LEU A 294 -0.95 -0.62 -7.42
CA LEU A 294 -1.24 -0.02 -6.11
C LEU A 294 -0.77 -0.94 -4.98
N THR A 295 -0.22 -0.35 -3.90
CA THR A 295 -0.05 -1.02 -2.61
C THR A 295 -1.43 -1.32 -2.01
N LEU A 296 -1.66 -2.56 -1.57
CA LEU A 296 -2.92 -2.98 -0.93
C LEU A 296 -2.68 -4.09 0.09
N ASP A 297 -3.68 -4.37 0.93
CA ASP A 297 -3.62 -5.42 1.97
C ASP A 297 -2.40 -5.28 2.92
N TYR A 298 -2.35 -4.12 3.58
CA TYR A 298 -1.43 -3.83 4.69
C TYR A 298 -1.68 -4.76 5.88
N GLY A 299 -0.91 -5.84 5.96
CA GLY A 299 -0.86 -6.75 7.10
C GLY A 299 0.44 -6.54 7.90
N PRO A 300 1.41 -7.45 7.79
CA PRO A 300 2.69 -7.34 8.48
C PRO A 300 3.71 -6.52 7.67
N PHE A 301 3.38 -5.26 7.36
CA PHE A 301 4.31 -4.35 6.70
C PHE A 301 5.26 -3.69 7.71
N GLY A 302 6.36 -3.09 7.26
CA GLY A 302 7.21 -2.25 8.09
C GLY A 302 8.00 -1.26 7.27
N PHE A 303 8.16 -0.05 7.81
CA PHE A 303 9.24 0.84 7.39
C PHE A 303 10.47 0.51 8.24
N VAL A 304 11.59 0.24 7.58
CA VAL A 304 12.82 -0.13 8.26
C VAL A 304 13.33 1.05 9.10
N ASP A 305 13.67 0.77 10.36
CA ASP A 305 14.33 1.74 11.24
C ASP A 305 15.83 1.77 10.88
N SER A 306 16.67 1.00 11.57
CA SER A 306 18.05 0.74 11.17
C SER A 306 18.11 -0.05 9.87
N TYR A 307 18.82 0.46 8.86
CA TYR A 307 18.87 -0.19 7.56
C TYR A 307 19.43 -1.61 7.64
N ASP A 308 18.64 -2.56 7.15
CA ASP A 308 18.99 -3.96 6.98
C ASP A 308 18.30 -4.46 5.71
N ALA A 309 19.09 -4.81 4.69
CA ALA A 309 18.55 -5.40 3.46
C ALA A 309 17.82 -6.74 3.72
N GLY A 310 18.19 -7.43 4.81
CA GLY A 310 17.55 -8.64 5.31
C GLY A 310 16.30 -8.40 6.15
N TYR A 311 15.85 -7.14 6.35
CA TYR A 311 14.72 -6.84 7.22
C TYR A 311 13.43 -7.56 6.79
N VAL A 312 12.93 -8.42 7.66
CA VAL A 312 11.67 -9.15 7.52
C VAL A 312 10.62 -8.56 8.46
N ALA A 313 9.60 -7.91 7.90
CA ALA A 313 8.52 -7.33 8.70
C ALA A 313 7.53 -8.37 9.25
N ASN A 314 7.38 -9.50 8.57
CA ASN A 314 6.43 -10.55 8.90
C ASN A 314 7.07 -11.66 9.73
N CYS A 315 6.62 -11.84 10.97
CA CYS A 315 7.14 -12.87 11.86
C CYS A 315 6.85 -14.30 11.39
N SER A 316 5.88 -14.48 10.50
CA SER A 316 5.56 -15.78 9.88
C SER A 316 6.45 -16.10 8.68
N ASP A 317 7.25 -15.15 8.19
CA ASP A 317 8.17 -15.34 7.08
C ASP A 317 9.57 -15.76 7.58
N GLY A 318 9.66 -16.99 8.11
CA GLY A 318 10.90 -17.52 8.70
C GLY A 318 12.07 -17.64 7.72
N GLU A 319 11.80 -17.82 6.42
CA GLU A 319 12.81 -17.87 5.36
C GLU A 319 13.20 -16.48 4.82
N GLY A 320 12.49 -15.44 5.27
CA GLY A 320 12.65 -14.07 4.80
C GLY A 320 12.44 -13.97 3.29
N ARG A 321 11.43 -14.65 2.72
CA ARG A 321 11.09 -14.57 1.29
C ARG A 321 10.76 -13.14 0.90
N TYR A 322 10.09 -12.40 1.77
CA TYR A 322 9.61 -11.04 1.56
C TYR A 322 10.45 -9.99 2.28
N ALA A 323 11.72 -10.29 2.57
CA ALA A 323 12.67 -9.33 3.12
C ALA A 323 12.83 -8.10 2.22
N LEU A 324 13.21 -6.95 2.79
CA LEU A 324 13.33 -5.66 2.09
C LEU A 324 14.07 -5.78 0.75
N GLY A 325 15.28 -6.34 0.77
CA GLY A 325 16.14 -6.48 -0.42
C GLY A 325 15.70 -7.56 -1.40
N LYS A 326 14.78 -8.45 -1.02
CA LYS A 326 14.24 -9.51 -1.91
C LYS A 326 12.95 -9.11 -2.63
N GLN A 327 12.29 -8.02 -2.21
CA GLN A 327 11.03 -7.58 -2.84
C GLN A 327 11.13 -7.38 -4.36
N PRO A 328 12.21 -6.80 -4.94
CA PRO A 328 12.37 -6.70 -6.39
C PRO A 328 12.25 -8.03 -7.12
N ASP A 329 13.01 -9.04 -6.70
CA ASP A 329 13.03 -10.37 -7.32
C ASP A 329 11.67 -11.07 -7.18
N VAL A 330 11.05 -10.98 -5.99
CA VAL A 330 9.73 -11.55 -5.73
C VAL A 330 8.67 -10.93 -6.64
N VAL A 331 8.73 -9.61 -6.86
CA VAL A 331 7.75 -8.92 -7.69
C VAL A 331 7.95 -9.22 -9.17
N VAL A 332 9.19 -9.31 -9.65
CA VAL A 332 9.48 -9.81 -11.01
C VAL A 332 8.92 -11.23 -11.19
N TRP A 333 9.08 -12.09 -10.18
CA TRP A 333 8.48 -13.43 -10.19
C TRP A 333 6.93 -13.38 -10.23
N ASN A 334 6.30 -12.52 -9.43
CA ASN A 334 4.84 -12.34 -9.44
C ASN A 334 4.34 -11.84 -10.80
N VAL A 335 5.07 -10.94 -11.48
CA VAL A 335 4.77 -10.51 -12.85
C VAL A 335 4.91 -11.68 -13.84
N GLY A 336 5.87 -12.58 -13.62
CA GLY A 336 5.97 -13.85 -14.36
C GLY A 336 4.71 -14.72 -14.21
N GLN A 337 4.13 -14.80 -13.01
CA GLN A 337 2.88 -15.53 -12.79
C GLN A 337 1.69 -14.87 -13.51
N LEU A 338 1.64 -13.54 -13.56
CA LEU A 338 0.66 -12.81 -14.37
C LEU A 338 0.80 -13.14 -15.86
N ALA A 339 2.02 -13.20 -16.39
CA ALA A 339 2.27 -13.60 -17.78
C ALA A 339 1.75 -15.01 -18.08
N ILE A 340 1.96 -15.95 -17.14
CA ILE A 340 1.42 -17.32 -17.25
C ILE A 340 -0.11 -17.30 -17.27
N ALA A 341 -0.75 -16.49 -16.43
CA ALA A 341 -2.21 -16.38 -16.37
C ALA A 341 -2.81 -15.88 -17.69
N LEU A 342 -2.14 -14.96 -18.38
CA LEU A 342 -2.57 -14.37 -19.65
C LEU A 342 -2.25 -15.26 -20.87
N LYS A 343 -1.28 -16.18 -20.75
CA LYS A 343 -0.81 -17.04 -21.85
C LYS A 343 -1.92 -17.72 -22.67
N PRO A 344 -3.01 -18.26 -22.08
CA PRO A 344 -4.09 -18.90 -22.84
C PRO A 344 -4.85 -17.96 -23.80
N LEU A 345 -4.72 -16.64 -23.63
CA LEU A 345 -5.36 -15.65 -24.49
C LEU A 345 -4.50 -15.26 -25.71
N LEU A 346 -3.25 -15.73 -25.78
CA LEU A 346 -2.23 -15.26 -26.71
C LEU A 346 -1.89 -16.29 -27.79
N THR A 347 -1.62 -15.83 -29.01
CA THR A 347 -1.01 -16.65 -30.07
C THR A 347 0.45 -16.99 -29.75
N LEU A 348 1.05 -17.95 -30.47
CA LEU A 348 2.46 -18.33 -30.25
C LEU A 348 3.42 -17.15 -30.45
N SER A 349 3.22 -16.34 -31.50
CA SER A 349 4.04 -15.14 -31.74
C SER A 349 3.93 -14.13 -30.60
N GLN A 350 2.73 -13.94 -30.06
CA GLN A 350 2.48 -13.05 -28.94
C GLN A 350 3.12 -13.54 -27.64
N GLN A 351 3.13 -14.85 -27.41
CA GLN A 351 3.83 -15.45 -26.28
C GLN A 351 5.35 -15.23 -26.37
N VAL A 352 5.93 -15.32 -27.57
CA VAL A 352 7.36 -15.00 -27.78
C VAL A 352 7.62 -13.52 -27.47
N HIS A 353 6.77 -12.61 -27.95
CA HIS A 353 6.89 -11.18 -27.64
C HIS A 353 6.84 -10.92 -26.11
N MET A 354 5.85 -11.48 -25.42
CA MET A 354 5.74 -11.36 -23.96
C MET A 354 6.99 -11.90 -23.23
N SER A 355 7.60 -12.97 -23.75
CA SER A 355 8.85 -13.51 -23.20
C SER A 355 10.05 -12.56 -23.36
N HIS A 356 10.08 -11.73 -24.42
CA HIS A 356 11.11 -10.71 -24.58
C HIS A 356 10.94 -9.57 -23.58
N ILE A 357 9.71 -9.14 -23.31
CA ILE A 357 9.41 -8.14 -22.27
C ILE A 357 9.87 -8.66 -20.91
N LEU A 358 9.53 -9.90 -20.54
CA LEU A 358 9.96 -10.50 -19.27
C LEU A 358 11.48 -10.46 -19.06
N LYS A 359 12.27 -10.65 -20.13
CA LYS A 359 13.75 -10.62 -20.05
C LYS A 359 14.32 -9.23 -19.75
N THR A 360 13.57 -8.15 -19.98
CA THR A 360 14.05 -6.78 -19.72
C THR A 360 13.66 -6.25 -18.34
N LEU A 361 12.73 -6.92 -17.65
CA LEU A 361 12.12 -6.39 -16.41
C LEU A 361 13.10 -6.29 -15.23
N ASP A 362 14.05 -7.23 -15.11
CA ASP A 362 15.07 -7.18 -14.05
C ASP A 362 15.94 -5.92 -14.18
N THR A 363 16.46 -5.66 -15.37
CA THR A 363 17.23 -4.45 -15.67
C THR A 363 16.39 -3.18 -15.47
N TYR A 364 15.14 -3.18 -15.93
CA TYR A 364 14.24 -2.04 -15.71
C TYR A 364 14.06 -1.71 -14.22
N CYS A 365 13.78 -2.73 -13.40
CA CYS A 365 13.59 -2.58 -11.96
C CYS A 365 14.85 -2.02 -11.27
N LYS A 366 16.02 -2.57 -11.60
CA LYS A 366 17.31 -2.10 -11.06
C LYS A 366 17.57 -0.63 -11.38
N ASN A 367 17.33 -0.22 -12.62
CA ASN A 367 17.51 1.17 -13.04
C ASN A 367 16.53 2.11 -12.31
N LYS A 368 15.27 1.69 -12.11
CA LYS A 368 14.30 2.48 -11.35
C LYS A 368 14.63 2.62 -9.88
N ILE A 369 15.16 1.57 -9.26
CA ILE A 369 15.67 1.61 -7.89
C ILE A 369 16.86 2.59 -7.80
N LEU A 370 17.81 2.50 -8.74
CA LEU A 370 18.95 3.42 -8.80
C LEU A 370 18.48 4.87 -8.95
N GLU A 371 17.63 5.17 -9.93
CA GLU A 371 17.02 6.50 -10.15
C GLU A 371 16.41 7.06 -8.85
N THR A 372 15.67 6.21 -8.12
CA THR A 372 15.06 6.57 -6.85
C THR A 372 16.12 6.97 -5.81
N PHE A 373 17.19 6.19 -5.66
CA PHE A 373 18.25 6.50 -4.70
C PHE A 373 19.10 7.71 -5.09
N LEU A 374 19.35 7.93 -6.38
CA LEU A 374 20.05 9.12 -6.86
C LEU A 374 19.31 10.40 -6.47
N MET A 375 17.99 10.43 -6.66
CA MET A 375 17.16 11.55 -6.22
C MET A 375 17.27 11.79 -4.71
N LYS A 376 17.34 10.73 -3.90
CA LYS A 376 17.48 10.82 -2.44
C LYS A 376 18.83 11.37 -1.99
N ILE A 377 19.89 11.20 -2.78
CA ILE A 377 21.20 11.83 -2.54
C ILE A 377 21.38 13.12 -3.36
N GLY A 378 20.30 13.68 -3.92
CA GLY A 378 20.33 15.00 -4.57
C GLY A 378 20.92 15.02 -5.97
N LEU A 379 21.12 13.86 -6.61
CA LEU A 379 21.57 13.71 -8.00
C LEU A 379 20.36 13.54 -8.92
N LYS A 380 20.36 14.23 -10.06
CA LYS A 380 19.26 14.18 -11.03
C LYS A 380 19.65 13.43 -12.31
N GLU A 381 20.87 13.64 -12.79
CA GLU A 381 21.39 12.89 -13.92
C GLU A 381 21.99 11.59 -13.43
N GLU A 382 21.78 10.50 -14.16
CA GLU A 382 22.50 9.25 -13.92
C GLU A 382 23.82 9.29 -14.69
N ARG A 383 24.92 8.95 -14.02
CA ARG A 383 26.25 8.83 -14.64
C ARG A 383 26.90 7.50 -14.28
N TRP A 384 27.82 7.06 -15.13
CA TRP A 384 28.56 5.83 -14.90
C TRP A 384 29.25 5.85 -13.52
N GLY A 385 29.03 4.79 -12.74
CA GLY A 385 29.57 4.64 -11.38
C GLY A 385 28.67 5.16 -10.25
N ASP A 386 27.54 5.81 -10.55
CA ASP A 386 26.59 6.30 -9.54
C ASP A 386 25.97 5.16 -8.71
N GLU A 387 25.81 3.97 -9.31
CA GLU A 387 25.44 2.72 -8.62
C GLU A 387 26.33 2.42 -7.41
N GLN A 388 27.65 2.55 -7.55
CA GLN A 388 28.61 2.26 -6.48
C GLN A 388 28.50 3.28 -5.35
N LEU A 389 28.12 4.53 -5.66
CA LEU A 389 27.92 5.56 -4.65
C LEU A 389 26.74 5.22 -3.75
N VAL A 390 25.63 4.77 -4.34
CA VAL A 390 24.44 4.31 -3.62
C VAL A 390 24.74 3.04 -2.82
N GLU A 391 25.33 2.02 -3.47
CA GLU A 391 25.66 0.75 -2.82
C GLU A 391 26.57 0.94 -1.60
N LYS A 392 27.59 1.79 -1.70
CA LYS A 392 28.51 2.06 -0.58
C LYS A 392 27.83 2.79 0.56
N LEU A 393 26.90 3.71 0.29
CA LEU A 393 26.12 4.36 1.34
C LEU A 393 25.27 3.33 2.10
N LEU A 394 24.53 2.49 1.37
CA LEU A 394 23.69 1.45 1.95
C LEU A 394 24.50 0.41 2.74
N ASP A 395 25.67 -0.02 2.22
CA ASP A 395 26.59 -0.93 2.93
C ASP A 395 27.09 -0.31 4.25
N MET A 396 27.47 0.97 4.25
CA MET A 396 27.85 1.67 5.49
C MET A 396 26.69 1.76 6.48
N MET A 397 25.47 2.03 6.02
CA MET A 397 24.28 2.07 6.87
C MET A 397 24.01 0.70 7.50
N GLN A 398 24.15 -0.39 6.73
CA GLN A 398 23.94 -1.75 7.22
C GLN A 398 24.97 -2.15 8.28
N ARG A 399 26.25 -1.82 8.07
CA ARG A 399 27.33 -2.13 9.02
C ARG A 399 27.20 -1.39 10.35
N THR A 400 26.68 -0.17 10.31
CA THR A 400 26.58 0.72 11.49
C THR A 400 25.22 0.66 12.17
N GLY A 401 24.21 0.06 11.54
CA GLY A 401 22.82 0.16 11.98
C GLY A 401 22.30 1.60 11.96
N ALA A 402 22.80 2.43 11.05
CA ALA A 402 22.28 3.78 10.84
C ALA A 402 20.83 3.72 10.38
N ASP A 403 20.02 4.70 10.81
CA ASP A 403 18.60 4.72 10.47
C ASP A 403 18.40 5.10 9.02
N PHE A 404 17.49 4.40 8.34
CA PHE A 404 17.29 4.56 6.92
C PHE A 404 16.73 5.95 6.59
N THR A 405 15.57 6.29 7.14
CA THR A 405 14.89 7.56 6.89
C THR A 405 15.75 8.74 7.33
N SER A 406 16.26 8.71 8.56
CA SER A 406 17.02 9.81 9.13
C SER A 406 18.38 10.01 8.47
N THR A 407 19.04 8.97 7.96
CA THR A 407 20.29 9.15 7.18
C THR A 407 20.04 10.02 5.96
N PHE A 408 19.05 9.69 5.13
CA PHE A 408 18.76 10.48 3.93
C PHE A 408 18.24 11.87 4.25
N ARG A 409 17.43 12.02 5.31
CA ARG A 409 16.94 13.33 5.74
C ARG A 409 18.08 14.22 6.27
N GLN A 410 18.94 13.69 7.14
CA GLN A 410 20.07 14.44 7.68
C GLN A 410 21.10 14.77 6.59
N LEU A 411 21.33 13.88 5.61
CA LEU A 411 22.16 14.17 4.44
C LEU A 411 21.59 15.32 3.60
N ALA A 412 20.26 15.48 3.56
CA ALA A 412 19.60 16.59 2.87
C ALA A 412 19.78 17.94 3.59
N GLU A 413 19.94 17.92 4.91
CA GLU A 413 19.98 19.12 5.76
C GLU A 413 21.40 19.62 6.06
N VAL A 414 22.41 18.77 5.94
CA VAL A 414 23.81 19.14 6.21
C VAL A 414 24.47 19.63 4.92
N ASP A 415 25.21 20.74 5.02
CA ASP A 415 25.98 21.25 3.89
C ASP A 415 26.98 20.19 3.42
N SER A 416 27.11 19.96 2.10
CA SER A 416 28.05 18.97 1.56
C SER A 416 29.45 19.17 2.13
N LYS A 417 29.93 20.40 2.28
CA LYS A 417 31.25 20.79 2.81
C LYS A 417 31.40 20.52 4.31
N GLN A 418 30.30 20.42 5.04
CA GLN A 418 30.27 20.14 6.48
C GLN A 418 30.12 18.65 6.82
N LEU A 419 29.92 17.75 5.83
CA LEU A 419 29.79 16.30 6.07
C LEU A 419 31.02 15.60 6.68
N LEU A 420 32.17 16.29 6.80
CA LEU A 420 33.36 15.79 7.50
C LEU A 420 33.60 16.51 8.85
N ASP A 421 32.78 17.49 9.19
CA ASP A 421 32.86 18.21 10.46
C ASP A 421 32.15 17.40 11.55
N LYS A 422 32.95 16.82 12.45
CA LYS A 422 32.44 15.99 13.54
C LYS A 422 31.47 16.75 14.45
N THR A 423 31.71 18.04 14.68
CA THR A 423 30.87 18.86 15.57
C THR A 423 29.47 19.09 14.98
N VAL A 424 29.38 19.24 13.66
CA VAL A 424 28.09 19.32 12.95
C VAL A 424 27.37 17.97 13.01
N LEU A 425 28.09 16.86 12.87
CA LEU A 425 27.50 15.52 12.85
C LEU A 425 27.08 15.02 14.23
N GLU A 426 27.64 15.50 15.35
CA GLU A 426 27.21 15.15 16.71
C GLU A 426 25.69 15.39 16.92
N GLY A 427 25.14 16.46 16.33
CA GLY A 427 23.70 16.76 16.36
C GLY A 427 22.85 15.98 15.36
N LYS A 428 23.48 15.18 14.48
CA LYS A 428 22.83 14.42 13.40
C LYS A 428 23.01 12.93 13.68
N TRP A 429 22.23 12.42 14.62
CA TRP A 429 22.43 11.10 15.24
C TRP A 429 22.60 9.91 14.28
N SER A 430 22.03 9.94 13.08
CA SER A 430 22.16 8.86 12.10
C SER A 430 23.47 8.98 11.33
N LEU A 431 23.80 10.20 10.86
CA LEU A 431 25.11 10.48 10.25
C LEU A 431 26.25 10.32 11.25
N ASN A 432 26.01 10.60 12.53
CA ASN A 432 26.97 10.37 13.60
C ASN A 432 27.41 8.90 13.69
N LYS A 433 26.48 7.95 13.47
CA LYS A 433 26.83 6.53 13.40
C LYS A 433 27.65 6.19 12.16
N LEU A 434 27.36 6.82 11.04
CA LEU A 434 28.07 6.60 9.77
C LEU A 434 29.51 7.12 9.79
N GLN A 435 29.78 8.24 10.46
CA GLN A 435 31.15 8.78 10.47
C GLN A 435 32.18 7.90 11.20
N GLU A 436 31.73 6.92 11.99
CA GLU A 436 32.58 5.97 12.70
C GLU A 436 33.26 4.95 11.76
N VAL A 437 32.70 4.71 10.55
CA VAL A 437 33.32 3.80 9.60
C VAL A 437 34.40 4.48 8.77
N SER A 438 35.52 3.79 8.57
CA SER A 438 36.69 4.33 7.87
C SER A 438 36.42 4.74 6.42
N GLN A 439 35.37 4.18 5.79
CA GLN A 439 34.97 4.50 4.43
C GLN A 439 34.18 5.81 4.31
N TRP A 440 33.67 6.39 5.40
CA TRP A 440 32.83 7.60 5.36
C TRP A 440 33.51 8.77 4.66
N SER A 441 34.75 9.08 5.03
CA SER A 441 35.49 10.21 4.47
C SER A 441 35.73 10.07 2.96
N VAL A 442 36.05 8.85 2.53
CA VAL A 442 36.24 8.50 1.11
C VAL A 442 34.93 8.64 0.33
N TRP A 443 33.83 8.16 0.91
CA TRP A 443 32.50 8.27 0.30
C TRP A 443 32.07 9.74 0.16
N VAL A 444 32.23 10.54 1.21
CA VAL A 444 31.88 11.97 1.19
C VAL A 444 32.67 12.72 0.12
N GLN A 445 33.97 12.43 -0.04
CA GLN A 445 34.76 13.07 -1.09
C GLN A 445 34.23 12.73 -2.49
N LYS A 446 33.97 11.45 -2.77
CA LYS A 446 33.37 11.02 -4.05
C LYS A 446 31.99 11.64 -4.28
N TYR A 447 31.16 11.72 -3.24
CA TYR A 447 29.85 12.36 -3.30
C TYR A 447 29.97 13.85 -3.64
N ARG A 448 30.88 14.59 -3.01
CA ARG A 448 31.15 16.01 -3.31
C ARG A 448 31.62 16.20 -4.75
N ASP A 449 32.55 15.38 -5.22
CA ASP A 449 33.04 15.45 -6.60
C ASP A 449 31.89 15.21 -7.60
N ARG A 450 31.02 14.25 -7.29
CA ARG A 450 29.82 13.96 -8.09
C ARG A 450 28.79 15.08 -8.06
N LEU A 451 28.58 15.73 -6.92
CA LEU A 451 27.72 16.91 -6.78
C LEU A 451 28.25 18.12 -7.56
N ASN A 452 29.56 18.39 -7.50
CA ASN A 452 30.17 19.48 -8.26
C ASN A 452 29.93 19.31 -9.77
N ALA A 453 29.88 18.06 -10.23
CA ALA A 453 29.63 17.72 -11.62
C ALA A 453 28.14 17.88 -12.05
N GLU A 454 27.19 18.03 -11.12
CA GLU A 454 25.78 18.40 -11.41
C GLU A 454 25.60 19.90 -11.68
N ASN A 455 26.60 20.73 -11.33
CA ASN A 455 26.53 22.18 -11.46
C ASN A 455 25.28 22.82 -10.81
N VAL A 456 24.94 22.36 -9.60
CA VAL A 456 23.86 22.93 -8.78
C VAL A 456 24.40 23.57 -7.51
N SER A 457 23.70 24.59 -7.02
CA SER A 457 23.96 25.17 -5.70
C SER A 457 23.54 24.22 -4.58
N GLU A 458 24.11 24.46 -3.39
CA GLU A 458 23.77 23.71 -2.18
C GLU A 458 22.28 23.88 -1.83
N GLU A 459 21.75 25.10 -1.95
CA GLU A 459 20.35 25.42 -1.70
C GLU A 459 19.43 24.61 -2.63
N GLN A 460 19.78 24.51 -3.92
CA GLN A 460 19.04 23.70 -4.88
C GLN A 460 19.13 22.21 -4.56
N ARG A 461 20.30 21.70 -4.16
CA ARG A 461 20.46 20.30 -3.76
C ARG A 461 19.59 19.97 -2.55
N CYS A 462 19.69 20.76 -1.49
CA CYS A 462 18.89 20.61 -0.26
C CYS A 462 17.39 20.68 -0.58
N ALA A 463 16.94 21.68 -1.34
CA ALA A 463 15.53 21.85 -1.73
C ALA A 463 14.98 20.66 -2.55
N ARG A 464 15.82 19.98 -3.35
CA ARG A 464 15.43 18.74 -4.04
C ARG A 464 15.34 17.57 -3.06
N MET A 465 16.33 17.40 -2.20
CA MET A 465 16.42 16.25 -1.29
C MET A 465 15.32 16.27 -0.22
N VAL A 466 15.00 17.43 0.36
CA VAL A 466 13.95 17.51 1.40
C VAL A 466 12.55 17.18 0.88
N LYS A 467 12.32 17.29 -0.44
CA LYS A 467 11.05 16.91 -1.09
C LYS A 467 10.88 15.41 -1.29
N VAL A 468 11.97 14.63 -1.24
CA VAL A 468 11.96 13.18 -1.49
C VAL A 468 12.40 12.37 -0.27
N ASN A 469 13.02 13.01 0.72
CA ASN A 469 13.44 12.40 1.97
C ASN A 469 12.52 12.87 3.12
N PRO A 470 11.59 12.02 3.57
CA PRO A 470 10.64 12.39 4.61
C PRO A 470 11.33 12.57 5.97
N VAL A 471 10.70 13.39 6.82
CA VAL A 471 11.02 13.47 8.25
C VAL A 471 10.35 12.31 8.98
N TYR A 472 9.10 11.99 8.62
CA TYR A 472 8.28 10.99 9.30
C TYR A 472 7.88 9.86 8.37
N VAL A 473 7.99 8.63 8.87
CA VAL A 473 7.41 7.41 8.28
C VAL A 473 6.60 6.68 9.36
N PRO A 474 5.59 5.87 9.02
CA PRO A 474 4.76 5.17 10.00
C PRO A 474 5.52 3.98 10.59
N ARG A 475 6.50 4.29 11.45
CA ARG A 475 7.33 3.32 12.16
C ARG A 475 6.46 2.42 13.03
N ASN A 476 6.85 1.16 13.16
CA ASN A 476 6.03 0.17 13.84
C ASN A 476 5.76 0.46 15.31
N TRP A 477 6.69 1.13 15.99
CA TRP A 477 6.52 1.54 17.39
C TRP A 477 5.56 2.71 17.54
N ILE A 478 5.59 3.69 16.64
CA ILE A 478 4.63 4.81 16.59
C ILE A 478 3.20 4.27 16.42
N LEU A 479 3.03 3.32 15.49
CA LEU A 479 1.75 2.64 15.28
C LEU A 479 1.32 1.84 16.53
N GLN A 480 2.27 1.16 17.18
CA GLN A 480 1.97 0.35 18.37
C GLN A 480 1.52 1.20 19.56
N GLU A 481 2.11 2.37 19.76
CA GLU A 481 1.65 3.32 20.78
C GLU A 481 0.21 3.78 20.52
N ALA A 482 -0.11 4.15 19.28
CA ALA A 482 -1.47 4.56 18.91
C ALA A 482 -2.49 3.44 19.08
N ILE A 483 -2.11 2.19 18.80
CA ILE A 483 -2.95 1.01 19.00
C ILE A 483 -3.19 0.78 20.50
N ALA A 484 -2.15 0.87 21.33
CA ALA A 484 -2.26 0.65 22.77
C ALA A 484 -3.20 1.65 23.46
N ASP A 485 -3.23 2.90 22.99
CA ASP A 485 -4.17 3.93 23.46
C ASP A 485 -5.58 3.65 22.93
N ALA A 486 -5.72 3.28 21.65
CA ALA A 486 -7.01 2.98 21.04
C ALA A 486 -7.71 1.76 21.67
N GLU A 487 -6.95 0.77 22.13
CA GLU A 487 -7.50 -0.35 22.90
C GLU A 487 -8.21 0.09 24.19
N LYS A 488 -7.80 1.23 24.77
CA LYS A 488 -8.40 1.87 25.94
C LYS A 488 -9.48 2.90 25.58
N ASN A 489 -9.87 2.99 24.31
CA ASN A 489 -10.78 3.98 23.73
C ASN A 489 -10.23 5.42 23.69
N ASP A 490 -8.91 5.60 23.75
CA ASP A 490 -8.27 6.86 23.42
C ASP A 490 -7.82 6.83 21.95
N PHE A 491 -8.50 7.62 21.10
CA PHE A 491 -8.25 7.64 19.67
C PHE A 491 -7.45 8.86 19.20
N ASP A 492 -7.00 9.71 20.12
CA ASP A 492 -6.41 11.00 19.77
C ASP A 492 -5.05 10.83 19.10
N LYS A 493 -4.24 9.88 19.56
CA LYS A 493 -2.97 9.55 18.91
C LYS A 493 -3.17 9.04 17.47
N VAL A 494 -4.18 8.19 17.22
CA VAL A 494 -4.49 7.73 15.85
C VAL A 494 -4.86 8.91 14.94
N ARG A 495 -5.68 9.85 15.44
CA ARG A 495 -6.09 11.05 14.70
C ARG A 495 -4.90 11.99 14.45
N LEU A 496 -4.01 12.14 15.44
CA LEU A 496 -2.78 12.90 15.32
C LEU A 496 -1.85 12.32 14.24
N LEU A 497 -1.68 11.00 14.20
CA LEU A 497 -0.87 10.35 13.16
C LEU A 497 -1.41 10.63 11.76
N LEU A 498 -2.73 10.59 11.56
CA LEU A 498 -3.33 10.96 10.27
C LEU A 498 -3.10 12.43 9.89
N LYS A 499 -2.93 13.34 10.86
CA LYS A 499 -2.59 14.74 10.61
C LYS A 499 -1.11 14.88 10.24
N ILE A 500 -0.21 14.24 10.99
CA ILE A 500 1.24 14.28 10.78
C ILE A 500 1.58 13.72 9.40
N PHE A 501 1.06 12.54 9.06
CA PHE A 501 1.39 11.88 7.80
C PHE A 501 0.78 12.51 6.55
N ARG A 502 -0.03 13.58 6.66
CA ARG A 502 -0.43 14.36 5.48
C ARG A 502 0.76 15.06 4.84
N ASN A 503 1.70 15.54 5.65
CA ASN A 503 2.89 16.28 5.20
C ASN A 503 4.18 15.65 5.78
N PRO A 504 4.53 14.41 5.38
CA PRO A 504 5.60 13.65 6.02
C PRO A 504 7.01 14.23 5.76
N PHE A 505 7.13 15.18 4.82
CA PHE A 505 8.38 15.85 4.44
C PHE A 505 8.64 17.16 5.22
N GLU A 506 7.62 17.67 5.90
CA GLU A 506 7.67 18.91 6.68
C GLU A 506 7.86 18.59 8.16
N VAL A 507 8.64 19.40 8.86
CA VAL A 507 8.80 19.27 10.32
C VAL A 507 7.50 19.68 11.01
N ASN A 508 7.04 18.87 11.95
CA ASN A 508 5.83 19.10 12.72
C ASN A 508 6.18 19.20 14.21
N GLU A 509 5.89 20.35 14.84
CA GLU A 509 6.25 20.62 16.23
C GLU A 509 5.71 19.59 17.22
N GLU A 510 4.46 19.16 17.04
CA GLU A 510 3.81 18.16 17.91
C GLU A 510 4.48 16.78 17.75
N ALA A 511 4.86 16.41 16.53
CA ALA A 511 5.60 15.19 16.25
C ALA A 511 7.03 15.21 16.83
N GLU A 512 7.70 16.37 16.83
CA GLU A 512 9.03 16.53 17.43
C GLU A 512 8.99 16.43 18.95
N ILE A 513 7.97 17.02 19.60
CA ILE A 513 7.76 16.89 21.06
C ILE A 513 7.60 15.41 21.44
N LEU A 514 6.93 14.62 20.60
CA LEU A 514 6.73 13.18 20.79
C LEU A 514 7.94 12.33 20.34
N GLY A 515 8.97 12.94 19.76
CA GLY A 515 10.19 12.25 19.32
C GLY A 515 10.01 11.36 18.09
N TYR A 516 9.04 11.64 17.21
CA TYR A 516 8.76 10.78 16.04
C TYR A 516 9.85 10.82 14.94
N SER A 517 10.74 11.82 14.97
CA SER A 517 11.96 11.89 14.14
C SER A 517 13.22 11.37 14.86
N ALA A 518 13.12 11.05 16.15
CA ALA A 518 14.24 10.65 16.99
C ALA A 518 14.60 9.16 16.82
N GLN A 519 15.60 8.71 17.58
CA GLN A 519 15.96 7.29 17.60
C GLN A 519 14.78 6.44 18.10
N PRO A 520 14.52 5.28 17.48
CA PRO A 520 13.52 4.35 18.00
C PRO A 520 13.82 3.97 19.46
N PRO A 521 12.80 3.87 20.32
CA PRO A 521 13.01 3.53 21.72
C PRO A 521 13.52 2.09 21.86
N SER A 522 14.32 1.79 22.87
CA SER A 522 15.01 0.48 23.01
C SER A 522 14.07 -0.74 23.03
N TRP A 523 12.83 -0.58 23.48
CA TRP A 523 11.83 -1.65 23.48
C TRP A 523 11.30 -1.97 22.07
N SER A 524 11.41 -1.05 21.09
CA SER A 524 10.83 -1.22 19.76
C SER A 524 11.55 -2.28 18.93
N TYR A 525 12.84 -2.53 19.16
CA TYR A 525 13.63 -3.51 18.41
C TYR A 525 13.11 -4.95 18.55
N GLY A 526 12.30 -5.24 19.58
CA GLY A 526 11.65 -6.54 19.77
C GLY A 526 10.29 -6.68 19.09
N LEU A 527 9.75 -5.63 18.46
CA LEU A 527 8.42 -5.66 17.85
C LEU A 527 8.38 -6.60 16.65
N LYS A 528 7.41 -7.51 16.67
CA LYS A 528 7.12 -8.45 15.59
C LYS A 528 5.68 -8.26 15.13
N LEU A 529 5.45 -8.35 13.83
CA LEU A 529 4.10 -8.27 13.25
C LEU A 529 3.74 -9.57 12.57
N SER A 530 2.46 -9.90 12.59
CA SER A 530 1.92 -11.03 11.85
C SER A 530 0.79 -10.60 10.92
N CYS A 531 0.41 -11.48 10.01
CA CYS A 531 -0.77 -11.33 9.18
C CYS A 531 -2.10 -11.62 9.91
N SER A 532 -2.04 -12.01 11.19
CA SER A 532 -3.24 -12.23 12.02
C SER A 532 -4.01 -10.93 12.11
N SER A 533 -5.24 -10.92 11.60
CA SER A 533 -6.04 -9.72 11.40
C SER A 533 -7.51 -9.97 11.64
#